data_AF-A0A2G9G6E4-F1
#
_entry.id   AF-A0A2G9G6E4-F1
#
_cell.length_a   1.000
_cell.length_b   1.000
_cell.length_c   1.000
_cell.angle_alpha   90.00
_cell.angle_beta   90.00
_cell.angle_gamma   90.00
#
_symmetry.space_group_name_H-M   'P 1'
#
loop_
_entity.id
_entity.type
_entity.pdbx_description
1 polymer ?
#
loop_
_entity_poly.entity_id
_entity_poly.type
_entity_poly.pdbx_seq_one_letter_code
_entity_poly.pdbx_strand_id
1 'polypeptide(L)'
;MQSGSSGELRLTDARGKHRISAELKRLEQETRFLEEELEELEKMEKASGACKELLINIQTRPDPLLPLTNGPINPIWDRWFEGPQDSSGCRCWIL
;
A
#
# COMPACT_ATOMS: atom_id res chain seq x y z
N MET A 1 33.17 -6.24 55.35
CA MET A 1 32.09 -5.28 55.05
C MET A 1 32.12 -5.01 53.56
N GLN A 2 31.23 -5.64 52.79
CA GLN A 2 31.12 -5.46 51.34
C GLN A 2 30.14 -4.31 51.08
N SER A 3 30.66 -3.18 50.62
CA SER A 3 29.87 -2.05 50.11
C SER A 3 29.87 -2.13 48.58
N GLY A 4 28.89 -2.83 48.03
CA GLY A 4 28.72 -3.01 46.58
C GLY A 4 27.34 -3.55 46.28
N SER A 5 26.31 -2.71 46.35
CA SER A 5 24.92 -3.11 46.04
C SER A 5 24.03 -1.95 45.56
N SER A 6 24.35 -0.69 45.92
CA SER A 6 23.52 0.47 45.54
C SER A 6 23.61 0.90 44.07
N GLY A 7 24.63 0.48 43.31
CA GLY A 7 24.79 0.86 41.89
C GLY A 7 23.95 0.04 40.92
N GLU A 8 23.80 -1.27 41.17
CA GLU A 8 23.08 -2.20 40.28
C GLU A 8 21.55 -2.04 40.34
N LEU A 9 21.00 -1.75 41.52
CA LEU A 9 19.56 -1.54 41.73
C LEU A 9 19.00 -0.32 40.97
N ARG A 10 19.82 0.71 40.73
CA ARG A 10 19.39 1.92 40.00
C ARG A 10 19.42 1.76 38.48
N LEU A 11 20.36 0.96 37.96
CA LEU A 11 20.52 0.73 36.52
C LEU A 11 19.42 -0.19 35.95
N THR A 12 18.99 -1.19 36.73
CA THR A 12 17.89 -2.08 36.36
C THR A 12 16.53 -1.37 36.38
N ASP A 13 16.32 -0.47 37.35
CA ASP A 13 15.14 0.39 37.47
C ASP A 13 15.04 1.40 36.31
N ALA A 14 16.16 2.00 35.89
CA ALA A 14 16.19 2.92 34.74
C ALA A 14 15.82 2.22 33.42
N ARG A 15 16.32 1.00 33.17
CA ARG A 15 16.01 0.24 31.95
C ARG A 15 14.53 -0.13 31.85
N GLY A 16 13.90 -0.53 32.96
CA GLY A 16 12.46 -0.79 33.02
C GLY A 16 11.64 0.46 32.74
N LYS A 17 12.00 1.59 33.36
CA LYS A 17 11.37 2.89 33.15
C LYS A 17 11.46 3.38 31.69
N HIS A 18 12.61 3.21 31.05
CA HIS A 18 12.76 3.58 29.64
C HIS A 18 11.92 2.71 28.72
N ARG A 19 11.82 1.39 29.00
CA ARG A 19 10.94 0.49 28.23
C ARG A 19 9.48 0.92 28.35
N ILE A 20 9.00 1.15 29.56
CA ILE A 20 7.62 1.59 29.80
C ILE A 20 7.36 2.95 29.13
N SER A 21 8.31 3.89 29.21
CA SER A 21 8.18 5.18 28.55
C SER A 21 8.15 5.08 27.03
N ALA A 22 8.94 4.18 26.43
CA ALA A 22 8.92 3.95 24.99
C ALA A 22 7.59 3.33 24.52
N GLU A 23 7.07 2.35 25.26
CA GLU A 23 5.76 1.75 24.98
C GLU A 23 4.63 2.78 25.11
N LEU A 24 4.67 3.62 26.15
CA LEU A 24 3.69 4.69 26.35
C LEU A 24 3.71 5.71 25.21
N LYS A 25 4.91 6.16 24.79
CA LYS A 25 5.06 7.07 23.65
C LYS A 25 4.55 6.47 22.34
N ARG A 26 4.78 5.16 22.13
CA ARG A 26 4.25 4.45 20.96
C ARG A 26 2.73 4.46 20.97
N LEU A 27 2.11 4.12 22.10
CA LEU A 27 0.65 4.12 22.24
C LEU A 27 0.07 5.52 22.06
N GLU A 28 0.68 6.55 22.65
CA GLU A 28 0.27 7.94 22.48
C GLU A 28 0.33 8.40 21.01
N GLN A 29 1.34 7.94 20.27
CA GLN A 29 1.43 8.18 18.82
C GLN A 29 0.36 7.43 18.03
N GLU A 30 0.07 6.17 18.37
CA GLU A 30 -1.01 5.40 17.75
C GLU A 30 -2.37 6.03 18.00
N THR A 31 -2.64 6.49 19.23
CA THR A 31 -3.88 7.21 19.55
C THR A 31 -4.02 8.48 18.71
N ARG A 32 -2.96 9.29 18.63
CA ARG A 32 -3.00 10.51 17.82
C ARG A 32 -3.27 10.23 16.33
N PHE A 33 -2.63 9.21 15.76
CA PHE A 33 -2.89 8.84 14.36
C PHE A 33 -4.32 8.38 14.13
N LEU A 34 -4.89 7.60 15.06
CA LEU A 34 -6.29 7.18 14.97
C LEU A 34 -7.26 8.37 15.09
N GLU A 35 -6.95 9.35 15.92
CA GLU A 35 -7.74 10.59 16.03
C GLU A 35 -7.70 11.40 14.73
N GLU A 36 -6.51 11.55 14.12
CA GLU A 36 -6.34 12.21 12.82
C GLU A 36 -7.10 11.46 11.70
N GLU A 37 -7.00 10.12 11.64
CA GLU A 37 -7.73 9.30 10.67
C GLU A 37 -9.24 9.42 10.82
N LEU A 38 -9.74 9.47 12.06
CA LEU A 38 -11.17 9.66 12.33
C LEU A 38 -11.66 11.04 11.85
N GLU A 39 -10.87 12.09 12.06
CA GLU A 39 -11.20 13.44 11.58
C GLU A 39 -11.29 13.48 10.05
N GLU A 40 -10.37 12.82 9.35
CA GLU A 40 -10.41 12.73 7.88
C GLU A 40 -11.57 11.87 7.37
N LEU A 41 -11.91 10.77 8.07
CA LEU A 41 -13.08 9.95 7.74
C LEU A 41 -14.40 10.72 7.88
N GLU A 42 -14.51 11.62 8.85
CA GLU A 42 -15.70 12.48 9.02
C GLU A 42 -15.87 13.47 7.86
N LYS A 43 -14.76 13.98 7.32
CA LYS A 43 -14.75 14.89 6.16
C LYS A 43 -14.94 14.16 4.83
N MET A 44 -14.70 12.84 4.80
CA MET A 44 -14.75 12.06 3.57
C MET A 44 -16.17 11.92 3.02
N GLU A 45 -16.28 12.04 1.70
CA GLU A 45 -17.55 11.88 1.00
C GLU A 45 -18.04 10.42 0.99
N LYS A 46 -19.33 10.24 0.69
CA LYS A 46 -19.92 8.89 0.61
C LYS A 46 -19.22 8.09 -0.49
N ALA A 47 -18.85 6.85 -0.18
CA ALA A 47 -18.31 5.91 -1.16
C ALA A 47 -19.20 5.75 -2.41
N SER A 48 -20.53 5.86 -2.25
CA SER A 48 -21.47 5.81 -3.39
C SER A 48 -21.32 6.98 -4.38
N GLY A 49 -20.84 8.14 -3.93
CA GLY A 49 -20.49 9.27 -4.78
C GLY A 49 -19.23 8.98 -5.59
N ALA A 50 -18.14 8.66 -4.89
CA ALA A 50 -16.85 8.31 -5.51
C ALA A 50 -16.98 7.14 -6.51
N CYS A 51 -17.76 6.10 -6.19
CA CYS A 51 -17.99 4.98 -7.11
C CYS A 51 -18.75 5.38 -8.37
N LYS A 52 -19.71 6.32 -8.29
CA LYS A 52 -20.43 6.83 -9.46
C LYS A 52 -19.51 7.66 -10.36
N GLU A 53 -18.70 8.52 -9.76
CA GLU A 53 -17.71 9.31 -10.50
C GLU A 53 -16.70 8.41 -11.22
N LEU A 54 -16.18 7.40 -10.51
CA LEU A 54 -15.29 6.39 -11.09
C LEU A 54 -15.95 5.70 -12.30
N LEU A 55 -17.21 5.27 -12.17
CA LEU A 55 -17.93 4.62 -13.25
C LEU A 55 -18.07 5.52 -14.48
N ILE A 56 -18.41 6.80 -14.28
CA ILE A 56 -18.50 7.79 -15.36
C ILE A 56 -17.14 7.94 -16.06
N ASN A 57 -16.06 8.05 -15.29
CA ASN A 57 -14.71 8.19 -15.84
C ASN A 57 -14.29 6.97 -16.68
N ILE A 58 -14.57 5.76 -16.19
CA ILE A 58 -14.27 4.51 -16.92
C ILE A 58 -15.10 4.40 -18.20
N GLN A 59 -16.37 4.81 -18.18
CA GLN A 59 -17.25 4.71 -19.35
C GLN A 59 -16.97 5.78 -20.41
N THR A 60 -16.44 6.94 -20.03
CA THR A 60 -16.23 8.07 -20.94
C THR A 60 -15.12 7.80 -21.94
N ARG A 61 -14.08 7.04 -21.56
CA ARG A 61 -12.95 6.72 -22.45
C ARG A 61 -12.78 5.20 -22.59
N PRO A 62 -13.06 4.61 -23.76
CA PRO A 62 -12.92 3.18 -23.97
C PRO A 62 -11.44 2.77 -23.85
N ASP A 63 -11.16 1.72 -23.08
CA ASP A 63 -9.81 1.17 -22.88
C ASP A 63 -9.45 0.22 -24.03
N PRO A 64 -8.47 0.54 -24.89
CA PRO A 64 -8.12 -0.26 -26.06
C PRO A 64 -7.66 -1.69 -25.76
N LEU A 65 -7.37 -2.02 -24.50
CA LEU A 65 -7.06 -3.39 -24.05
C LEU A 65 -8.29 -4.21 -23.70
N LEU A 66 -9.47 -3.59 -23.61
CA LEU A 66 -10.70 -4.27 -23.22
C LEU A 66 -11.58 -4.58 -24.46
N PRO A 67 -12.13 -5.80 -24.58
CA PRO A 67 -12.96 -6.21 -25.73
C PRO A 67 -14.23 -5.38 -25.97
N LEU A 68 -14.57 -4.47 -25.06
CA LEU A 68 -15.78 -3.65 -25.07
C LEU A 68 -15.58 -2.27 -25.71
N THR A 69 -14.41 -1.96 -26.28
CA THR A 69 -14.23 -0.70 -26.98
C THR A 69 -15.01 -0.69 -28.29
N ASN A 70 -16.03 0.17 -28.35
CA ASN A 70 -16.63 0.56 -29.62
C ASN A 70 -15.60 1.35 -30.43
N GLY A 71 -14.81 0.66 -31.24
CA GLY A 71 -13.79 1.22 -32.12
C GLY A 71 -13.28 0.16 -33.08
N PRO A 72 -12.75 0.54 -34.24
CA PRO A 72 -12.15 -0.43 -35.15
C PRO A 72 -10.99 -1.14 -34.45
N ILE A 73 -10.97 -2.48 -34.54
CA ILE A 73 -9.81 -3.29 -34.14
C ILE A 73 -8.59 -2.70 -34.82
N ASN A 74 -7.60 -2.28 -34.04
CA ASN A 74 -6.37 -1.73 -34.57
C ASN A 74 -5.40 -2.90 -34.82
N PRO A 75 -5.12 -3.26 -36.10
CA PRO A 75 -4.30 -4.43 -36.44
C PRO A 75 -2.85 -4.33 -35.98
N ILE A 76 -2.40 -3.14 -35.55
CA ILE A 76 -1.05 -2.92 -35.00
C ILE A 76 -0.91 -3.57 -33.62
N TRP A 77 -2.02 -3.82 -32.91
CA TRP A 77 -2.02 -4.42 -31.57
C TRP A 77 -1.65 -5.90 -31.62
N ASP A 78 -1.98 -6.60 -32.70
CA ASP A 78 -1.63 -8.01 -32.92
C ASP A 78 -0.11 -8.24 -32.82
N ARG A 79 0.70 -7.23 -33.20
CA ARG A 79 2.17 -7.24 -33.03
C ARG A 79 2.63 -7.39 -31.57
N TRP A 80 1.86 -6.86 -30.62
CA TRP A 80 2.20 -6.84 -29.20
C TRP A 80 1.53 -7.97 -28.41
N PHE A 81 0.36 -8.44 -28.84
CA PHE A 81 -0.45 -9.43 -28.11
C PHE A 81 -0.44 -10.85 -28.70
N GLU A 82 -0.18 -11.03 -30.00
CA GLU A 82 -0.19 -12.37 -30.63
C GLU A 82 1.17 -13.09 -30.55
N GLY A 83 2.17 -12.48 -29.93
CA GLY A 83 3.52 -13.03 -29.85
C GLY A 83 4.22 -13.09 -31.22
N PRO A 84 5.43 -13.67 -31.29
CA PRO A 84 6.17 -13.77 -32.54
C PRO A 84 5.38 -14.56 -33.59
N GLN A 85 5.02 -13.91 -34.71
CA GLN A 85 4.30 -14.51 -35.85
C GLN A 85 5.16 -15.53 -36.61
N ASP A 86 6.45 -15.58 -36.30
CA ASP A 86 7.39 -16.48 -36.93
C ASP A 86 7.30 -17.84 -36.23
N SER A 87 6.75 -18.83 -36.92
CA SER A 87 6.76 -20.25 -36.53
C SER A 87 8.16 -20.82 -36.26
N SER A 88 9.23 -20.06 -36.49
CA SER A 88 10.57 -20.33 -35.99
C SER A 88 10.79 -19.65 -34.62
N GLY A 89 10.11 -20.15 -33.59
CA GLY A 89 10.42 -19.76 -32.21
C GLY A 89 11.92 -19.90 -31.93
N CYS A 90 12.51 -18.88 -31.30
CA CYS A 90 13.89 -18.96 -30.82
C CYS A 90 14.03 -20.19 -29.92
N ARG A 91 14.96 -21.11 -30.24
CA ARG A 91 15.31 -22.27 -29.40
C ARG A 91 16.21 -21.87 -28.22
N CYS A 92 16.05 -20.67 -27.69
CA CYS A 92 16.81 -20.23 -26.54
C CYS A 92 16.22 -20.91 -25.30
N TRP A 93 16.98 -21.84 -24.73
CA TRP A 93 16.72 -22.36 -23.40
C TRP A 93 17.07 -21.26 -22.41
N ILE A 94 16.08 -20.75 -21.68
CA ILE A 94 16.34 -19.90 -20.54
C ILE A 94 16.98 -20.82 -19.47
N LEU A 95 18.26 -20.56 -19.18
CA LEU A 95 19.02 -21.20 -18.11
C LEU A 95 18.57 -20.68 -16.74
#